data_AF-A0A9E4QSW9-F1
#
_entry.id   AF-A0A9E4QSW9-F1
#
_cell.length_a   1.000
_cell.length_b   1.000
_cell.length_c   1.000
_cell.angle_alpha   90.00
_cell.angle_beta   90.00
_cell.angle_gamma   90.00
#
_symmetry.space_group_name_H-M   'P 1'
#
loop_
_entity.id
_entity.type
_entity.pdbx_description
1 polymer ?
#
loop_
_entity_poly.entity_id
_entity_poly.type
_entity_poly.pdbx_seq_one_letter_code
_entity_poly.pdbx_strand_id
1 'polypeptide(L)'
;MRGLSAAALLLWLLACGGAAEPANRELMVFAAASLSNLFPQVATAFQQQHPGVSVKFNFAGSQRLRTQLEHGARADVFASADQDQMELAMESGLLSGEPVPFASNRMVVIVPQGDRLEDPARRTTVRSLEDLANPGVKLVVALPAVPAGKYALEAIQRLG
;
A
#
# COMPACT_ATOMS: atom_id res chain seq x y z
N MET A 1 -2.95 66.10 45.38
CA MET A 1 -2.93 65.73 43.96
C MET A 1 -1.63 64.98 43.68
N ARG A 2 -1.73 63.72 43.24
CA ARG A 2 -0.73 62.90 42.49
C ARG A 2 0.63 62.65 43.18
N GLY A 3 1.14 61.42 43.34
CA GLY A 3 0.66 60.10 42.92
C GLY A 3 1.75 59.02 43.11
N LEU A 4 1.32 57.77 42.89
CA LEU A 4 2.06 56.55 42.52
C LEU A 4 3.04 55.98 43.56
N SER A 5 2.65 54.98 44.37
CA SER A 5 2.48 53.54 44.04
C SER A 5 3.76 52.84 43.59
N ALA A 6 4.45 52.22 44.56
CA ALA A 6 5.52 51.26 44.34
C ALA A 6 5.37 50.11 45.36
N ALA A 7 4.79 49.00 44.91
CA ALA A 7 4.97 47.67 45.51
C ALA A 7 4.53 46.64 44.47
N ALA A 8 5.38 46.46 43.45
CA ALA A 8 5.40 45.25 42.66
C ALA A 8 6.07 44.17 43.51
N LEU A 9 5.45 43.00 43.67
CA LEU A 9 6.12 41.70 43.65
C LEU A 9 5.07 40.58 43.77
N LEU A 10 5.33 39.48 43.07
CA LEU A 10 4.67 38.16 43.12
C LEU A 10 3.36 37.98 42.34
N LEU A 11 3.49 37.55 41.08
CA LEU A 11 3.00 36.25 40.62
C LEU A 11 3.47 36.00 39.16
N TRP A 12 4.57 35.28 38.98
CA TRP A 12 5.12 34.90 37.67
C TRP A 12 5.54 33.42 37.64
N LEU A 13 4.69 32.52 38.14
CA LEU A 13 5.02 31.09 38.23
C LEU A 13 3.81 30.18 37.94
N LEU A 14 3.21 30.27 36.74
CA LEU A 14 2.18 29.31 36.30
C LEU A 14 2.14 29.11 34.78
N ALA A 15 3.30 29.07 34.11
CA ALA A 15 3.37 28.88 32.66
C ALA A 15 4.25 27.69 32.20
N CYS A 16 4.53 26.72 33.08
CA CYS A 16 5.17 25.46 32.70
C CYS A 16 4.25 24.28 33.05
N GLY A 17 3.20 24.13 32.26
CA GLY A 17 2.25 23.03 32.38
C GLY A 17 1.57 22.73 31.05
N GLY A 18 2.23 23.00 29.93
CA GLY A 18 1.83 22.44 28.64
C GLY A 18 2.17 20.97 28.67
N ALA A 19 1.22 20.13 29.11
CA ALA A 19 1.22 18.75 28.68
C ALA A 19 1.30 18.79 27.15
N ALA A 20 2.41 18.35 26.59
CA ALA A 20 2.52 18.17 25.16
C ALA A 20 1.40 17.21 24.77
N GLU A 21 0.34 17.74 24.17
CA GLU A 21 -0.65 16.94 23.44
C GLU A 21 0.13 15.91 22.63
N PRO A 22 -0.17 14.61 22.73
CA PRO A 22 0.54 13.61 21.95
C PRO A 22 0.41 14.04 20.49
N ALA A 23 1.52 14.46 19.89
CA ALA A 23 1.51 14.97 18.52
C ALA A 23 0.94 13.87 17.64
N ASN A 24 -0.27 14.11 17.13
CA ASN A 24 -0.97 13.15 16.30
C ASN A 24 -0.10 12.87 15.07
N ARG A 25 0.52 11.70 15.03
CA ARG A 25 1.52 11.36 14.02
C ARG A 25 0.82 10.56 12.93
N GLU A 26 0.80 11.11 11.73
CA GLU A 26 0.26 10.42 10.57
C GLU A 26 1.38 9.65 9.86
N LEU A 27 1.13 8.39 9.52
CA LEU A 27 1.98 7.56 8.68
C LEU A 27 1.33 7.39 7.31
N MET A 28 2.04 7.81 6.26
CA MET A 28 1.63 7.59 4.87
C MET A 28 2.23 6.29 4.34
N VAL A 29 1.39 5.34 3.98
CA VAL A 29 1.78 4.02 3.48
C VAL A 29 1.44 3.90 2.00
N PHE A 30 2.46 3.80 1.15
CA PHE A 30 2.32 3.47 -0.27
C PHE A 30 2.37 1.96 -0.40
N ALA A 31 1.24 1.33 -0.70
CA ALA A 31 1.13 -0.13 -0.71
C ALA A 31 0.54 -0.65 -2.02
N ALA A 32 1.08 -1.75 -2.52
CA ALA A 32 0.57 -2.42 -3.71
C ALA A 32 -0.93 -2.70 -3.60
N ALA A 33 -1.66 -2.56 -4.71
CA ALA A 33 -3.12 -2.70 -4.75
C ALA A 33 -3.63 -4.04 -4.20
N SER A 34 -2.85 -5.12 -4.31
CA SER A 34 -3.17 -6.44 -3.75
C SER A 34 -3.24 -6.47 -2.21
N LEU A 35 -2.69 -5.46 -1.54
CA LEU A 35 -2.67 -5.34 -0.07
C LEU A 35 -3.86 -4.54 0.47
N SER A 36 -4.71 -3.97 -0.40
CA SER A 36 -5.78 -3.04 -0.01
C SER A 36 -6.81 -3.59 0.97
N ASN A 37 -7.02 -4.91 0.97
CA ASN A 37 -7.94 -5.56 1.91
C ASN A 37 -7.29 -5.91 3.26
N LEU A 38 -5.97 -6.16 3.28
CA LEU A 38 -5.25 -6.63 4.47
C LEU A 38 -4.65 -5.48 5.27
N PHE A 39 -4.04 -4.50 4.60
CA PHE A 39 -3.35 -3.40 5.25
C PHE A 39 -4.23 -2.54 6.16
N PRO A 40 -5.52 -2.28 5.87
CA PRO A 40 -6.41 -1.61 6.83
C PRO A 40 -6.59 -2.36 8.15
N GLN A 41 -6.57 -3.71 8.12
CA GLN A 41 -6.65 -4.53 9.33
C GLN A 41 -5.33 -4.46 10.11
N VAL A 42 -4.19 -4.50 9.41
CA VAL A 42 -2.86 -4.31 10.01
C VAL A 42 -2.74 -2.93 10.65
N ALA A 43 -3.18 -1.86 9.98
CA ALA A 43 -3.21 -0.51 10.56
C ALA A 43 -4.10 -0.44 11.80
N THR A 44 -5.26 -1.07 11.78
CA THR A 44 -6.14 -1.12 12.97
C THR A 44 -5.41 -1.74 14.16
N ALA A 45 -4.77 -2.89 13.97
CA ALA A 45 -4.00 -3.55 15.01
C ALA A 45 -2.79 -2.73 15.49
N PHE A 46 -2.09 -2.07 14.56
CA PHE A 46 -0.96 -1.19 14.86
C PHE A 46 -1.40 0.04 15.67
N GLN A 47 -2.46 0.73 15.26
CA GLN A 47 -2.95 1.93 15.93
C GLN A 47 -3.49 1.63 17.35
N GLN A 48 -4.01 0.44 17.61
CA GLN A 48 -4.39 0.01 18.96
C GLN A 48 -3.18 -0.08 19.90
N GLN A 49 -2.00 -0.45 19.37
CA GLN A 49 -0.75 -0.56 20.12
C GLN A 49 0.02 0.77 20.19
N HIS A 50 -0.33 1.73 19.33
CA HIS A 50 0.32 3.03 19.23
C HIS A 50 -0.70 4.18 19.27
N PRO A 51 -1.25 4.51 20.47
CA PRO A 51 -2.17 5.62 20.63
C PRO A 51 -1.58 6.94 20.12
N GLY A 52 -2.38 7.74 19.41
CA GLY A 52 -1.93 9.00 18.80
C GLY A 52 -1.23 8.84 17.45
N VAL A 53 -1.15 7.63 16.89
CA VAL A 53 -0.71 7.41 15.51
C VAL A 53 -1.93 7.13 14.63
N SER A 54 -1.95 7.74 13.44
CA SER A 54 -2.92 7.46 12.38
C SER A 54 -2.21 6.94 11.14
N VAL A 55 -2.85 6.03 10.40
CA VAL A 55 -2.28 5.45 9.17
C VAL A 55 -3.16 5.83 7.99
N LYS A 56 -2.53 6.38 6.94
CA LYS A 56 -3.14 6.66 5.64
C LYS A 56 -2.51 5.77 4.58
N PHE A 57 -3.29 5.49 3.54
CA PHE A 57 -2.85 4.60 2.46
C PHE A 57 -2.98 5.28 1.10
N ASN A 58 -2.00 5.01 0.25
CA ASN A 58 -2.08 5.17 -1.19
C ASN A 58 -1.93 3.79 -1.83
N PHE A 59 -3.02 3.24 -2.35
CA PHE A 59 -3.03 1.95 -3.02
C PHE A 59 -2.97 2.13 -4.53
N ALA A 60 -1.96 1.53 -5.17
CA ALA A 60 -1.85 1.48 -6.63
C ALA A 60 -0.93 0.33 -7.06
N GLY A 61 -0.69 0.18 -8.37
CA GLY A 61 0.38 -0.70 -8.86
C GLY A 61 1.74 -0.24 -8.31
N SER A 62 2.58 -1.19 -7.89
CA SER A 62 3.89 -0.91 -7.28
C SER A 62 4.77 -0.01 -8.15
N GLN A 63 4.72 -0.18 -9.46
CA GLN A 63 5.43 0.66 -10.42
C GLN A 63 4.96 2.12 -10.39
N ARG A 64 3.64 2.35 -10.22
CA ARG A 64 3.07 3.69 -10.14
C ARG A 64 3.41 4.36 -8.81
N LEU A 65 3.45 3.59 -7.72
CA LEU A 65 3.84 4.08 -6.40
C LEU A 65 5.32 4.47 -6.38
N ARG A 66 6.21 3.60 -6.89
CA ARG A 66 7.62 3.90 -7.08
C ARG A 66 7.82 5.18 -7.89
N THR A 67 7.16 5.32 -9.04
CA THR A 67 7.23 6.54 -9.87
C THR A 67 6.72 7.79 -9.13
N GLN A 68 5.70 7.67 -8.28
CA GLN A 68 5.29 8.80 -7.44
C GLN A 68 6.40 9.21 -6.46
N LEU A 69 7.09 8.25 -5.83
CA LEU A 69 8.22 8.51 -4.94
C LEU A 69 9.39 9.19 -5.70
N GLU A 70 9.69 8.72 -6.91
CA GLU A 70 10.70 9.35 -7.79
C GLU A 70 10.37 10.81 -8.13
N HIS A 71 9.08 11.12 -8.25
CA HIS A 71 8.58 12.47 -8.50
C HIS A 71 8.33 13.28 -7.21
N GLY A 72 8.87 12.84 -6.08
CA GLY A 72 8.88 13.59 -4.82
C GLY A 72 7.65 13.40 -3.93
N ALA A 73 6.78 12.43 -4.24
CA ALA A 73 5.76 12.02 -3.28
C ALA A 73 6.45 11.44 -2.02
N ARG A 74 5.84 11.67 -0.86
CA ARG A 74 6.39 11.23 0.42
C ARG A 74 5.56 10.08 0.99
N ALA A 75 6.24 9.02 1.40
CA ALA A 75 5.68 7.92 2.15
C ALA A 75 6.63 7.55 3.29
N ASP A 76 6.07 7.12 4.42
CA ASP A 76 6.84 6.55 5.53
C ASP A 76 7.11 5.06 5.30
N VAL A 77 6.23 4.39 4.55
CA VAL A 77 6.36 2.97 4.19
C VAL A 77 6.04 2.79 2.71
N PHE A 78 6.92 2.08 2.01
CA PHE A 78 6.68 1.57 0.66
C PHE A 78 6.60 0.04 0.68
N ALA A 79 5.45 -0.53 0.31
CA ALA A 79 5.20 -1.96 0.27
C ALA A 79 4.91 -2.40 -1.18
N SER A 80 5.94 -2.90 -1.86
CA SER A 80 5.85 -3.42 -3.23
C SER A 80 5.27 -4.84 -3.29
N ALA A 81 4.70 -5.22 -4.43
CA ALA A 81 4.25 -6.58 -4.73
C ALA A 81 5.34 -7.45 -5.38
N ASP A 82 6.45 -6.86 -5.82
CA ASP A 82 7.59 -7.56 -6.41
C ASP A 82 8.93 -6.99 -5.93
N GLN A 83 9.98 -7.79 -6.17
CA GLN A 83 11.37 -7.42 -5.89
C GLN A 83 11.88 -6.39 -6.89
N ASP A 84 11.54 -6.52 -8.18
CA ASP A 84 11.97 -5.58 -9.22
C ASP A 84 11.67 -4.12 -8.90
N GLN A 85 10.42 -3.77 -8.53
CA GLN A 85 10.11 -2.38 -8.20
C GLN A 85 10.78 -1.91 -6.91
N MET A 86 11.11 -2.85 -6.01
CA MET A 86 11.82 -2.56 -4.78
C MET A 86 13.32 -2.34 -5.02
N GLU A 87 13.94 -3.14 -5.89
CA GLU A 87 15.32 -2.96 -6.37
C GLU A 87 15.46 -1.62 -7.09
N LEU A 88 14.55 -1.31 -8.02
CA LEU A 88 14.54 0.00 -8.68
C LEU A 88 14.36 1.15 -7.67
N ALA A 89 13.56 0.97 -6.62
CA ALA A 89 13.41 2.00 -5.58
C ALA A 89 14.71 2.19 -4.76
N MET A 90 15.42 1.10 -4.48
CA MET A 90 16.72 1.13 -3.82
C MET A 90 17.79 1.80 -4.69
N GLU A 91 17.88 1.42 -5.97
CA GLU A 91 18.80 2.00 -6.95
C GLU A 91 18.56 3.51 -7.16
N SER A 92 17.29 3.93 -7.15
CA SER A 92 16.90 5.34 -7.22
C SER A 92 17.10 6.10 -5.89
N GLY A 93 17.65 5.46 -4.85
CA GLY A 93 17.93 6.08 -3.55
C GLY A 93 16.68 6.52 -2.78
N LEU A 94 15.52 5.88 -3.06
CA LEU A 94 14.23 6.24 -2.46
C LEU A 94 14.03 5.63 -1.06
N LEU A 95 14.89 4.69 -0.67
CA LEU A 95 14.76 3.91 0.56
C LEU A 95 15.76 4.38 1.62
N SER A 96 15.31 4.43 2.86
CA SER A 96 16.16 4.77 4.01
C SER A 96 16.96 3.57 4.56
N GLY A 97 16.77 2.38 3.99
CA GLY A 97 17.45 1.15 4.41
C GLY A 97 17.13 -0.02 3.48
N GLU A 98 17.62 -1.19 3.86
CA GLU A 98 17.47 -2.42 3.07
C GLU A 98 16.01 -2.90 3.02
N PRO A 99 15.49 -3.27 1.84
CA PRO A 99 14.18 -3.86 1.73
C PRO A 99 14.07 -5.22 2.44
N VAL A 100 12.92 -5.47 3.08
CA VAL A 100 12.67 -6.74 3.77
C VAL A 100 11.51 -7.49 3.10
N PRO A 101 11.71 -8.73 2.64
CA PRO A 101 10.61 -9.60 2.22
C PRO A 101 9.67 -9.89 3.39
N PHE A 102 8.39 -9.57 3.25
CA PHE A 102 7.39 -9.74 4.32
C PHE A 102 6.24 -10.68 3.92
N ALA A 103 6.08 -10.98 2.64
CA ALA A 103 5.01 -11.82 2.11
C ALA A 103 5.45 -12.53 0.82
N SER A 104 4.74 -13.61 0.49
CA SER A 104 4.82 -14.29 -0.80
C SER A 104 3.39 -14.52 -1.32
N ASN A 105 3.26 -14.76 -2.63
CA ASN A 105 1.97 -15.05 -3.23
C ASN A 105 2.11 -16.14 -4.31
N ARG A 106 0.98 -16.67 -4.77
CA ARG A 106 0.93 -17.62 -5.89
C ARG A 106 -0.01 -17.08 -6.96
N MET A 107 0.43 -17.17 -8.21
CA MET A 107 -0.42 -16.86 -9.36
C MET A 107 -1.50 -17.93 -9.49
N VAL A 108 -2.73 -17.48 -9.74
CA VAL A 108 -3.89 -18.36 -9.98
C VAL A 108 -4.70 -17.81 -11.15
N VAL A 109 -5.39 -18.70 -11.85
CA VAL A 109 -6.43 -18.32 -12.80
C VAL A 109 -7.76 -18.35 -12.07
N ILE A 110 -8.47 -17.22 -12.10
CA ILE A 110 -9.83 -17.13 -11.58
C ILE A 110 -10.78 -17.21 -12.77
N VAL A 111 -11.75 -18.11 -12.67
CA VAL A 111 -12.77 -18.32 -13.70
C VAL A 111 -14.17 -18.04 -13.14
N PRO A 112 -15.14 -17.63 -13.97
CA PRO A 112 -16.52 -17.46 -13.52
C PRO A 112 -17.09 -18.72 -12.85
N GLN A 113 -17.83 -18.52 -11.76
CA GLN A 113 -18.53 -19.61 -11.09
C GLN A 113 -19.71 -20.09 -11.96
N GLY A 114 -19.61 -21.30 -12.52
CA GLY A 114 -20.49 -21.77 -13.60
C GLY A 114 -21.97 -21.95 -13.23
N ASP A 115 -22.26 -22.15 -11.96
CA ASP A 115 -23.60 -22.26 -11.35
C ASP A 115 -24.29 -20.90 -11.14
N ARG A 116 -23.54 -19.79 -11.13
CA ARG A 116 -24.07 -18.42 -10.97
C ARG A 116 -24.34 -17.69 -12.27
N LEU A 117 -24.08 -18.33 -13.41
CA LEU A 117 -24.32 -17.75 -14.72
C LEU A 117 -25.64 -18.26 -15.29
N GLU A 118 -26.60 -17.34 -15.46
CA GLU A 118 -27.90 -17.63 -16.08
C GLU A 118 -27.79 -18.06 -17.54
N ASP A 119 -26.72 -17.61 -18.22
CA ASP A 119 -26.42 -18.00 -19.60
C ASP A 119 -25.37 -19.14 -19.60
N PRO A 120 -25.75 -20.37 -19.99
CA PRO A 120 -24.82 -21.49 -20.10
C PRO A 120 -23.65 -21.22 -21.05
N ALA A 121 -23.82 -20.35 -22.06
CA ALA A 121 -22.75 -19.99 -22.99
C ALA A 121 -21.65 -19.14 -22.35
N ARG A 122 -21.92 -18.53 -21.18
CA ARG A 122 -20.90 -17.78 -20.41
C ARG A 122 -20.12 -18.64 -19.43
N ARG A 123 -20.48 -19.92 -19.27
CA ARG A 123 -19.76 -20.84 -18.38
C ARG A 123 -18.34 -21.04 -18.90
N THR A 124 -17.39 -21.00 -17.98
CA THR A 124 -15.99 -21.25 -18.32
C THR A 124 -15.78 -22.71 -18.73
N THR A 125 -15.04 -22.90 -19.81
CA THR A 125 -14.50 -24.19 -20.26
C THR A 125 -13.11 -24.45 -19.70
N VAL A 126 -12.47 -23.45 -19.08
CA VAL A 126 -11.10 -23.54 -18.54
C VAL A 126 -11.07 -24.45 -17.31
N ARG A 127 -10.33 -25.57 -17.40
CA ARG A 127 -10.08 -26.57 -16.35
C ARG A 127 -8.59 -26.72 -16.05
N SER A 128 -7.73 -26.37 -16.99
CA SER A 128 -6.29 -26.34 -16.81
C SER A 128 -5.65 -25.07 -17.41
N LEU A 129 -4.33 -24.92 -17.30
CA LEU A 129 -3.62 -23.76 -17.85
C LEU A 129 -3.53 -23.81 -19.38
N GLU A 130 -3.52 -25.01 -19.96
CA GLU A 130 -3.49 -25.23 -21.41
C GLU A 130 -4.79 -24.73 -22.07
N ASP A 131 -5.91 -24.81 -21.35
CA ASP A 131 -7.19 -24.32 -21.85
C ASP A 131 -7.21 -22.80 -22.08
N LEU A 132 -6.26 -22.05 -21.54
CA LEU A 132 -6.14 -20.61 -21.76
C LEU A 132 -5.85 -20.26 -23.23
N ALA A 133 -5.30 -21.21 -24.00
CA ALA A 133 -5.03 -21.06 -25.44
C ALA A 133 -6.25 -21.42 -26.32
N ASN A 134 -7.32 -21.96 -25.75
CA ASN A 134 -8.47 -22.39 -26.53
C ASN A 134 -9.16 -21.22 -27.24
N PRO A 135 -9.60 -21.38 -28.51
CA PRO A 135 -10.36 -20.36 -29.22
C PRO A 135 -11.58 -19.90 -28.44
N GLY A 136 -11.79 -18.59 -28.37
CA GLY A 136 -12.92 -17.98 -27.66
C GLY A 136 -12.69 -17.71 -26.17
N VAL A 137 -11.60 -18.20 -25.57
CA VAL A 137 -11.20 -17.80 -24.22
C VAL A 137 -10.69 -16.36 -24.24
N LYS A 138 -11.27 -15.52 -23.37
CA LYS A 138 -10.84 -14.13 -23.18
C LYS A 138 -10.10 -14.02 -21.84
N LEU A 139 -8.83 -13.65 -21.92
CA LEU A 139 -8.00 -13.42 -20.74
C LEU A 139 -8.04 -11.94 -20.33
N VAL A 140 -8.27 -11.69 -19.04
CA VAL A 140 -8.14 -10.36 -18.44
C VAL A 140 -6.85 -10.37 -17.63
N VAL A 141 -5.86 -9.62 -18.11
CA VAL A 141 -4.55 -9.49 -17.46
C VAL A 141 -4.28 -8.02 -17.16
N ALA A 142 -3.55 -7.75 -16.07
CA ALA A 142 -3.07 -6.41 -15.80
C ALA A 142 -2.03 -5.99 -16.86
N LEU A 143 -1.78 -4.68 -16.96
CA LEU A 143 -0.73 -4.15 -17.84
C LEU A 143 0.63 -4.79 -17.52
N PRO A 144 1.53 -4.97 -18.51
CA PRO A 144 2.83 -5.62 -18.29
C PRO A 144 3.69 -4.97 -17.22
N ALA A 145 3.59 -3.66 -17.04
CA ALA A 145 4.34 -2.92 -16.02
C ALA A 145 3.77 -3.09 -14.59
N VAL A 146 2.57 -3.64 -14.42
CA VAL A 146 2.02 -4.00 -13.11
C VAL A 146 2.59 -5.37 -12.72
N PRO A 147 3.04 -5.59 -11.47
CA PRO A 147 3.63 -6.87 -11.06
C PRO A 147 2.76 -8.09 -11.41
N ALA A 148 1.45 -8.03 -11.14
CA ALA A 148 0.52 -9.10 -11.49
C ALA A 148 0.41 -9.35 -13.01
N GLY A 149 0.56 -8.31 -13.83
CA GLY A 149 0.55 -8.41 -15.29
C GLY A 149 1.85 -9.02 -15.82
N LYS A 150 2.99 -8.56 -15.30
CA LYS A 150 4.30 -9.16 -15.58
C LYS A 150 4.30 -10.67 -15.29
N TYR A 151 3.92 -11.07 -14.07
CA TYR A 151 3.90 -12.47 -13.69
C TYR A 151 2.90 -13.30 -14.49
N ALA A 152 1.75 -12.72 -14.88
CA ALA A 152 0.81 -13.41 -15.76
C ALA A 152 1.42 -13.70 -17.14
N LEU A 153 2.11 -12.73 -17.74
CA LEU A 153 2.77 -12.90 -19.04
C LEU A 153 3.92 -13.91 -18.96
N GLU A 154 4.75 -13.85 -17.91
CA GLU A 154 5.81 -14.84 -17.69
C GLU A 154 5.24 -16.25 -17.53
N ALA A 155 4.14 -16.41 -16.79
CA ALA A 155 3.47 -17.70 -16.63
C ALA A 155 2.94 -18.21 -17.97
N ILE A 156 2.31 -17.37 -18.78
CA ILE A 156 1.79 -17.73 -20.10
C ILE A 156 2.92 -18.14 -21.05
N GLN A 157 4.02 -17.38 -21.09
CA GLN A 157 5.18 -17.68 -21.94
C GLN A 157 5.84 -19.03 -21.61
N ARG A 158 5.73 -19.48 -20.36
CA ARG A 158 6.25 -20.80 -19.94
C ARG A 158 5.35 -21.97 -20.35
N LEU A 159 4.10 -21.70 -20.75
CA LEU A 159 3.16 -22.73 -21.17
C LEU A 159 3.31 -23.12 -22.66
N GLY A 160 4.04 -22.33 -23.45
CA GLY A 160 4.30 -22.57 -24.88
C GLY A 160 3.84 -21.41 -25.75
#